data_AF-A0A931U3W5-F1
#
_entry.id   AF-A0A931U3W5-F1
#
_cell.length_a   1.000
_cell.length_b   1.000
_cell.length_c   1.000
_cell.angle_alpha   90.00
_cell.angle_beta   90.00
_cell.angle_gamma   90.00
#
_symmetry.space_group_name_H-M   'P 1'
#
loop_
_entity.id
_entity.type
_entity.pdbx_description
1 polymer ?
#
loop_
_entity_poly.entity_id
_entity_poly.type
_entity_poly.pdbx_seq_one_letter_code
_entity_poly.pdbx_strand_id
1 'polypeptide(L)' 'MPPALDHLVPSDHPVRFVAAFVEALSHAAWRALGIAPEGDALGAPAYAAPVLLSVWLYGFMTGVRSSRKLEAACREQVP' A
#
# COMPACT_ATOMS: atom_id res chain seq x y z
N MET A 1 -12.10 -23.45 0.74
CA MET A 1 -11.11 -22.50 0.19
C MET A 1 -11.22 -21.20 0.98
N PRO A 2 -10.12 -20.53 1.33
CA PRO A 2 -10.20 -19.18 1.85
C PRO A 2 -10.88 -18.26 0.82
N PRO A 3 -11.69 -17.28 1.26
CA PRO A 3 -12.30 -16.32 0.35
C PRO A 3 -11.21 -15.57 -0.43
N ALA A 4 -11.43 -15.33 -1.73
CA ALA A 4 -10.53 -14.48 -2.50
C ALA A 4 -10.54 -13.06 -1.91
N LEU A 5 -9.41 -12.36 -2.02
CA LEU A 5 -9.27 -10.98 -1.55
C LEU A 5 -10.37 -10.06 -2.11
N ASP A 6 -10.80 -10.33 -3.35
CA ASP A 6 -11.89 -9.60 -4.00
C ASP A 6 -13.25 -9.75 -3.34
N HIS A 7 -13.47 -10.80 -2.55
CA HIS A 7 -14.69 -11.01 -1.77
C HIS A 7 -14.61 -10.39 -0.38
N LEU A 8 -13.41 -10.04 0.10
CA LEU A 8 -13.19 -9.45 1.42
C LEU A 8 -13.31 -7.92 1.40
N VAL A 9 -13.09 -7.30 0.25
CA VAL A 9 -13.14 -5.85 0.09
C VAL A 9 -14.27 -5.48 -0.87
N PRO A 10 -15.28 -4.69 -0.43
CA PRO A 10 -16.35 -4.22 -1.30
C PRO A 10 -15.82 -3.55 -2.58
N SER A 11 -16.57 -3.67 -3.68
CA SER A 11 -16.15 -3.12 -4.99
C SER A 11 -16.05 -1.60 -5.02
N ASP A 12 -16.81 -0.93 -4.16
CA ASP A 12 -16.85 0.53 -3.98
C ASP A 12 -15.89 1.02 -2.89
N HIS A 13 -15.15 0.12 -2.24
CA HIS A 13 -14.25 0.49 -1.16
C HIS A 13 -13.09 1.36 -1.66
N PRO A 14 -12.79 2.51 -1.03
CA PRO A 14 -11.79 3.47 -1.51
C PRO A 14 -10.37 2.91 -1.62
N VAL A 15 -10.03 1.85 -0.87
CA VAL A 15 -8.72 1.18 -1.00
C VAL A 15 -8.44 0.67 -2.41
N ARG A 16 -9.49 0.30 -3.18
CA ARG A 16 -9.33 -0.19 -4.55
C ARG A 16 -8.82 0.92 -5.47
N PHE A 17 -9.29 2.16 -5.27
CA PHE A 17 -8.76 3.32 -5.98
C PHE A 17 -7.28 3.55 -5.65
N VAL A 18 -6.91 3.48 -4.36
CA VAL A 18 -5.52 3.66 -3.93
C VAL A 18 -4.61 2.61 -4.56
N ALA A 19 -5.01 1.33 -4.53
CA ALA A 19 -4.25 0.24 -5.13
C ALA A 19 -4.05 0.45 -6.64
N ALA A 20 -5.12 0.74 -7.38
CA ALA A 20 -5.05 0.98 -8.82
C ALA A 20 -4.20 2.21 -9.16
N PHE A 21 -4.28 3.27 -8.35
CA PHE A 21 -3.46 4.47 -8.52
C PHE A 21 -1.97 4.16 -8.36
N VAL A 22 -1.59 3.42 -7.32
CA VAL A 22 -0.19 3.06 -7.06
C VAL A 22 0.34 2.10 -8.12
N GLU A 23 -0.48 1.15 -8.58
CA GLU A 23 -0.12 0.23 -9.66
C GLU A 23 0.11 0.95 -10.99
N ALA A 24 -0.62 2.04 -11.26
CA ALA A 24 -0.46 2.86 -12.45
C ALA A 24 0.78 3.79 -12.43
N LEU A 25 1.54 3.84 -11.33
CA LEU A 25 2.72 4.70 -11.24
C LEU A 25 3.84 4.23 -12.17
N SER A 26 4.24 5.11 -13.08
CA SER A 26 5.39 4.88 -13.96
C SER A 26 6.73 4.90 -13.19
N HIS A 27 7.76 4.25 -13.74
CA HIS A 27 9.13 4.34 -13.22
C HIS A 27 9.62 5.79 -13.06
N ALA A 28 9.19 6.70 -13.94
CA ALA A 28 9.50 8.12 -13.83
C ALA A 28 8.84 8.75 -12.58
N ALA A 29 7.60 8.39 -12.27
CA ALA A 29 6.89 8.86 -11.08
C ALA A 29 7.54 8.31 -9.80
N TRP A 30 7.89 7.03 -9.76
CA TRP A 30 8.63 6.43 -8.65
C TRP A 30 9.97 7.15 -8.38
N ARG A 31 10.74 7.43 -9.44
CA ARG A 31 11.98 8.21 -9.33
C ARG A 31 11.73 9.64 -8.84
N ALA A 32 10.66 10.30 -9.30
CA ALA A 32 10.31 11.64 -8.84
C ALA A 32 9.93 11.67 -7.34
N LEU A 33 9.38 10.57 -6.82
CA LEU A 33 9.12 10.38 -5.39
C LEU A 33 10.37 10.02 -4.59
N GLY A 34 11.50 9.75 -5.25
CA GLY A 34 12.73 9.28 -4.61
C GLY A 34 12.63 7.85 -4.07
N ILE A 35 11.73 7.03 -4.62
CA ILE A 35 11.48 5.65 -4.19
C ILE A 35 11.94 4.71 -5.29
N ALA A 36 12.74 3.70 -4.92
CA ALA A 36 13.14 2.61 -5.80
C ALA A 36 12.30 1.37 -5.46
N PRO A 37 11.23 1.06 -6.21
CA PRO A 37 10.33 -0.05 -5.88
C PRO A 37 10.98 -1.43 -6.06
N GLU A 38 12.04 -1.53 -6.85
CA GLU A 38 12.81 -2.76 -7.07
C GLU A 38 13.75 -3.08 -5.90
N GLY A 39 13.97 -2.12 -4.98
CA GLY A 39 14.91 -2.25 -3.88
C GLY A 39 16.37 -2.18 -4.33
N ASP A 40 17.28 -2.43 -3.39
CA ASP A 40 18.72 -2.53 -3.69
C ASP A 40 19.08 -3.98 -4.04
N ALA A 41 20.05 -4.17 -4.94
CA ALA A 41 20.45 -5.51 -5.41
C ALA A 41 21.22 -6.32 -4.35
N LEU A 42 21.65 -5.66 -3.26
CA LEU A 42 22.50 -6.23 -2.23
C LEU A 42 21.80 -6.19 -0.87
N GLY A 43 21.68 -7.35 -0.23
CA GLY A 43 21.13 -7.48 1.12
C GLY A 43 19.77 -8.17 1.16
N ALA A 44 19.00 -7.89 2.22
CA ALA A 44 17.66 -8.44 2.39
C ALA A 44 16.69 -7.83 1.36
N PRO A 45 15.70 -8.60 0.87
CA PRO A 45 14.70 -8.07 -0.05
C PRO A 45 14.02 -6.85 0.56
N ALA A 46 13.92 -5.79 -0.23
CA ALA A 46 13.21 -4.59 0.19
C ALA A 46 11.73 -4.92 0.45
N TYR A 47 11.14 -4.21 1.41
CA TYR A 47 9.68 -4.21 1.54
C TYR A 47 9.05 -3.75 0.21
N ALA A 48 7.90 -4.32 -0.12
CA ALA A 48 7.16 -3.94 -1.33
C ALA A 48 6.73 -2.47 -1.25
N ALA A 49 7.50 -1.58 -1.90
CA ALA A 49 7.25 -0.14 -1.89
C ALA A 49 5.82 0.22 -2.38
N PRO A 50 5.23 -0.46 -3.38
CA PRO A 50 3.83 -0.24 -3.76
C PRO A 50 2.85 -0.47 -2.62
N VAL A 51 3.08 -1.51 -1.81
CA VAL A 51 2.20 -1.83 -0.67
C VAL A 51 2.35 -0.78 0.42
N LEU A 52 3.59 -0.40 0.75
CA LEU A 52 3.85 0.62 1.77
C LEU A 52 3.26 1.98 1.39
N LEU A 53 3.41 2.39 0.12
CA LEU A 53 2.83 3.63 -0.39
C LEU A 53 1.29 3.57 -0.34
N SER A 54 0.70 2.44 -0.71
CA SER A 54 -0.76 2.24 -0.64
C SER A 54 -1.28 2.38 0.79
N VAL A 55 -0.63 1.75 1.77
CA VAL A 55 -0.99 1.87 3.19
C VAL A 55 -0.87 3.31 3.68
N TRP A 56 0.22 3.99 3.31
CA TRP A 56 0.45 5.37 3.70
C TRP A 56 -0.61 6.33 3.12
N LEU A 57 -0.93 6.21 1.83
CA LEU A 57 -1.96 7.01 1.16
C LEU A 57 -3.35 6.75 1.75
N TYR A 58 -3.73 5.48 1.92
CA TYR A 58 -5.02 5.12 2.50
C TYR A 58 -5.15 5.59 3.95
N GLY A 59 -4.08 5.43 4.73
CA GLY A 59 -3.97 5.99 6.07
C GLY A 59 -4.18 7.50 6.12
N PHE A 60 -3.55 8.23 5.19
CA PHE A 60 -3.71 9.66 5.10
C PHE A 60 -5.15 10.08 4.76
N MET A 61 -5.81 9.36 3.85
CA MET A 61 -7.22 9.59 3.48
C MET A 61 -8.17 9.34 4.65
N THR A 62 -7.88 8.36 5.50
CA THR A 62 -8.69 7.98 6.68
C THR A 62 -8.31 8.73 7.97
N GLY A 63 -7.30 9.60 7.91
CA GLY A 63 -6.85 10.42 9.04
C GLY A 63 -5.82 9.76 9.95
N VAL A 64 -5.39 8.53 9.65
CA VAL A 64 -4.34 7.81 10.38
C VAL A 64 -2.96 8.16 9.82
N ARG A 65 -2.31 9.17 10.39
CA ARG A 65 -1.03 9.72 9.87
C ARG A 65 0.23 9.22 10.57
N SER A 66 0.09 8.52 11.70
CA SER A 66 1.23 7.99 12.45
C SER A 66 1.57 6.60 11.93
N SER A 67 2.85 6.35 11.60
CA SER A 67 3.33 5.03 11.18
C SER A 67 2.98 3.92 12.18
N ARG A 68 3.14 4.19 13.48
CA ARG A 68 2.73 3.25 14.54
C ARG A 68 1.24 2.97 14.55
N LYS A 69 0.41 4.00 14.34
CA LYS A 69 -1.05 3.82 14.25
C LYS A 69 -1.45 3.06 12.99
N LEU A 70 -0.73 3.25 11.88
CA LEU A 70 -0.92 2.46 10.67
C LEU A 70 -0.56 1.00 10.88
N GLU A 71 0.57 0.73 11.53
CA GLU A 71 0.95 -0.64 11.88
C GLU A 71 -0.11 -1.32 12.75
N ALA A 72 -0.62 -0.63 13.79
CA ALA A 72 -1.70 -1.14 14.63
C ALA A 72 -2.98 -1.38 13.81
N ALA A 73 -3.38 -0.43 12.96
CA ALA A 73 -4.56 -0.57 12.09
C ALA A 73 -4.43 -1.77 11.15
N CYS A 74 -3.24 -2.05 10.58
CA CYS A 74 -3.03 -3.23 9.73
C CYS A 74 -3.21 -4.57 10.48
N ARG A 75 -3.08 -4.57 11.81
CA ARG A 75 -3.30 -5.76 12.65
C ARG A 75 -4.75 -5.87 13.13
N GLU A 76 -5.38 -4.73 13.39
CA GLU A 76 -6.69 -4.64 14.05
C GLU A 76 -7.86 -4.51 13.07
N GLN A 77 -7.65 -3.91 11.90
CA GLN A 77 -8.67 -3.64 10.88
C GLN A 77 -8.55 -4.62 9.72
N VAL A 78 -8.79 -5.89 10.03
CA VAL A 78 -8.87 -6.96 9.02
C VAL A 78 -10.34 -7.10 8.60
N PRO A 79 -10.65 -7.19 7.29
CA PRO A 79 -12.02 -7.43 6.81
C PRO A 79 -12.62 -8.75 7.31
#